data_AF-A0A4W4EFK5-F1
#
_entry.id   AF-A0A4W4EFK5-F1
#
_cell.length_a   1.000
_cell.length_b   1.000
_cell.length_c   1.000
_cell.angle_alpha   90.00
_cell.angle_beta   90.00
_cell.angle_gamma   90.00
#
_symmetry.space_group_name_H-M   'P 1'
#
loop_
_entity.id
_entity.type
_entity.pdbx_description
1 polymer ?
#
loop_
_entity_poly.entity_id
_entity_poly.type
_entity_poly.pdbx_seq_one_letter_code
_entity_poly.pdbx_strand_id
1 'polypeptide(L)'
;MIPSTRKQPLPVGVTFLVVLAVALHPSFSSDVTATYSPPYPPSPPERGDYNITKNGTSCLMTHMGLQLNITYFSRTQIKAIQEIVNLRPNMTKHSGSCEADRATLKLSEENTNLTFIFSLNSTTNMYHLSGLELSANLSDMAQPLIVINSSLDYLRGTLGHSYMCRKEQTFYVGQNFSLNTFQLQVQPFGVTGDQFGAAEECDLDEDNMLIPIIVGTALAGLVFVVLLAYLIGRKRSHAGYQTI
;
A
#
# COMPACT_ATOMS: atom_id res chain seq x y z
N MET A 1 -11.89 -70.57 -21.39
CA MET A 1 -11.08 -70.61 -22.62
C MET A 1 -12.03 -70.67 -23.81
N ILE A 2 -12.20 -69.56 -24.53
CA ILE A 2 -12.77 -69.37 -25.88
C ILE A 2 -12.32 -67.94 -26.29
N PRO A 3 -11.95 -67.70 -27.56
CA PRO A 3 -10.76 -66.91 -27.87
C PRO A 3 -11.03 -65.46 -28.31
N SER A 4 -9.97 -64.68 -28.18
CA SER A 4 -9.78 -63.31 -28.67
C SER A 4 -9.69 -63.27 -30.20
N THR A 5 -10.42 -62.34 -30.83
CA THR A 5 -10.24 -61.98 -32.23
C THR A 5 -9.94 -60.50 -32.37
N ARG A 6 -8.66 -60.22 -32.63
CA ARG A 6 -8.07 -58.95 -33.05
C ARG A 6 -8.31 -58.76 -34.55
N LYS A 7 -8.84 -57.62 -34.99
CA LYS A 7 -8.72 -57.15 -36.39
C LYS A 7 -8.59 -55.62 -36.45
N GLN A 8 -7.41 -55.18 -36.88
CA GLN A 8 -7.15 -53.98 -37.70
C GLN A 8 -6.70 -54.53 -39.07
N PRO A 9 -6.82 -53.82 -40.23
CA PRO A 9 -6.33 -52.44 -40.44
C PRO A 9 -7.18 -51.54 -41.38
N LEU A 10 -6.75 -50.27 -41.49
CA LEU A 10 -7.16 -49.20 -42.44
C LEU A 10 -6.86 -49.57 -43.92
N PRO A 11 -7.49 -48.96 -44.96
CA PRO A 11 -7.04 -47.66 -45.50
C PRO A 11 -8.07 -46.72 -46.20
N VAL A 12 -7.71 -45.43 -46.17
CA VAL A 12 -7.83 -44.30 -47.13
C VAL A 12 -8.71 -44.44 -48.39
N GLY A 13 -9.55 -43.43 -48.68
CA GLY A 13 -10.06 -43.19 -50.05
C GLY A 13 -11.22 -42.19 -50.20
N VAL A 14 -10.86 -40.92 -50.39
CA VAL A 14 -11.63 -39.73 -50.84
C VAL A 14 -12.68 -39.99 -51.94
N THR A 15 -13.90 -39.42 -51.86
CA THR A 15 -14.53 -38.62 -52.96
C THR A 15 -15.83 -37.89 -52.57
N PHE A 16 -16.10 -36.84 -53.34
CA PHE A 16 -16.92 -35.63 -53.18
C PHE A 16 -18.42 -35.77 -53.59
N LEU A 17 -19.18 -34.68 -53.31
CA LEU A 17 -20.51 -34.23 -53.82
C LEU A 17 -21.71 -34.50 -52.87
N VAL A 18 -22.71 -33.63 -52.63
CA VAL A 18 -23.04 -32.23 -52.99
C VAL A 18 -24.22 -31.78 -52.08
N VAL A 19 -24.15 -30.55 -51.58
CA VAL A 19 -25.22 -29.57 -51.27
C VAL A 19 -26.46 -29.98 -50.44
N LEU A 20 -26.63 -29.32 -49.29
CA LEU A 20 -27.89 -28.64 -48.94
C LEU A 20 -27.60 -27.41 -48.08
N ALA A 21 -27.86 -26.22 -48.61
CA ALA A 21 -27.77 -24.96 -47.88
C ALA A 21 -28.98 -24.85 -46.94
N VAL A 22 -28.75 -24.86 -45.63
CA VAL A 22 -29.74 -24.47 -44.61
C VAL A 22 -29.26 -23.17 -43.99
N ALA A 23 -29.87 -22.06 -44.44
CA ALA A 23 -29.75 -20.78 -43.78
C ALA A 23 -30.87 -20.67 -42.73
N LEU A 24 -30.56 -20.93 -41.45
CA LEU A 24 -31.42 -20.54 -40.31
C LEU A 24 -30.55 -20.22 -39.08
N HIS A 25 -30.34 -18.91 -38.88
CA HIS A 25 -30.16 -18.16 -37.63
C HIS A 25 -29.20 -18.66 -36.53
N PRO A 26 -28.11 -17.93 -36.20
CA PRO A 26 -27.47 -18.06 -34.90
C PRO A 26 -28.40 -17.44 -33.84
N SER A 27 -28.94 -18.27 -32.96
CA SER A 27 -29.51 -17.82 -31.70
C SER A 27 -28.36 -17.27 -30.83
N PHE A 28 -28.14 -15.97 -30.89
CA PHE A 28 -27.38 -15.24 -29.87
C PHE A 28 -28.14 -15.36 -28.55
N SER A 29 -27.75 -16.33 -27.73
CA SER A 29 -28.09 -16.31 -26.32
C SER A 29 -27.25 -15.22 -25.67
N SER A 30 -27.86 -14.05 -25.46
CA SER A 30 -27.30 -13.01 -24.61
C SER A 30 -27.40 -13.48 -23.16
N ASP A 31 -26.41 -14.28 -22.75
CA ASP A 31 -26.14 -14.50 -21.33
C ASP A 31 -25.58 -13.18 -20.81
N VAL A 32 -26.46 -12.32 -20.31
CA VAL A 32 -26.10 -11.12 -19.57
C VAL A 32 -25.47 -11.59 -18.26
N THR A 33 -24.17 -11.87 -18.33
CA THR A 33 -23.34 -12.00 -17.15
C THR A 33 -23.37 -10.65 -16.47
N ALA A 34 -24.17 -10.53 -15.41
CA ALA A 34 -24.14 -9.36 -14.55
C ALA A 34 -22.73 -9.27 -13.94
N THR A 35 -21.92 -8.37 -14.47
CA THR A 35 -20.62 -8.03 -13.90
C THR A 35 -20.87 -7.42 -12.54
N TYR A 36 -20.76 -8.23 -11.48
CA TYR A 36 -20.76 -7.73 -10.11
C TYR A 36 -19.47 -6.93 -9.93
N SER A 37 -19.55 -5.60 -10.00
CA SER A 37 -18.42 -4.74 -9.64
C SER A 37 -18.02 -5.06 -8.21
N PRO A 38 -16.72 -5.25 -7.89
CA PRO A 38 -16.30 -5.41 -6.51
C PRO A 38 -16.81 -4.21 -5.69
N PRO A 39 -17.27 -4.42 -4.44
CA PRO A 39 -17.70 -3.34 -3.59
C PRO A 39 -16.59 -2.28 -3.52
N TYR A 40 -16.94 -1.04 -3.84
CA TYR A 40 -16.02 0.10 -3.78
C TYR A 40 -15.37 0.13 -2.38
N PRO A 41 -14.03 0.19 -2.26
CA PRO A 41 -13.40 0.27 -0.96
C PRO A 41 -13.92 1.50 -0.21
N PRO A 42 -14.09 1.42 1.12
CA PRO A 42 -14.55 2.56 1.90
C PRO A 42 -13.65 3.78 1.62
N SER A 43 -14.26 4.95 1.48
CA SER A 43 -13.51 6.18 1.20
C SER A 43 -12.48 6.44 2.31
N PRO A 44 -11.24 6.81 1.96
CA PRO A 44 -10.23 7.19 2.94
C PRO A 44 -10.74 8.30 3.88
N PRO A 45 -10.29 8.35 5.14
CA PRO A 45 -10.62 9.45 6.06
C PRO A 45 -10.15 10.79 5.49
N GLU A 46 -10.87 11.86 5.87
CA GLU A 46 -10.50 13.24 5.54
C GLU A 46 -9.13 13.57 6.14
N ARG A 47 -8.27 14.22 5.36
CA ARG A 47 -6.94 14.62 5.81
C ARG A 47 -7.05 15.85 6.70
N GLY A 48 -6.53 15.77 7.92
CA GLY A 48 -6.44 16.90 8.84
C GLY A 48 -5.06 17.53 8.83
N ASP A 49 -5.03 18.84 9.08
CA ASP A 49 -3.81 19.64 9.21
C ASP A 49 -3.66 20.08 10.66
N TYR A 50 -2.56 19.69 11.28
CA TYR A 50 -2.29 19.93 12.70
C TYR A 50 -0.89 20.53 12.86
N ASN A 51 -0.79 21.64 13.58
CA ASN A 51 0.48 22.30 13.88
C ASN A 51 0.64 22.54 15.39
N ILE A 52 1.85 22.33 15.88
CA ILE A 52 2.23 22.74 17.24
C ILE A 52 3.19 23.90 17.11
N THR A 53 2.87 25.00 17.77
CA THR A 53 3.70 26.21 17.78
C THR A 53 4.40 26.36 19.12
N LYS A 54 5.65 26.81 19.07
CA LYS A 54 6.46 27.18 20.23
C LYS A 54 7.08 28.55 19.96
N ASN A 55 6.83 29.50 20.85
CA ASN A 55 7.35 30.87 20.73
C ASN A 55 6.97 31.57 19.40
N GLY A 56 5.80 31.26 18.84
CA GLY A 56 5.31 31.86 17.60
C GLY A 56 5.83 31.22 16.31
N THR A 57 6.57 30.11 16.37
CA THR A 57 7.01 29.34 15.20
C THR A 57 6.55 27.89 15.33
N SER A 58 6.15 27.26 14.23
CA SER A 58 5.82 25.84 14.20
C SER A 58 7.04 25.00 14.55
N CYS A 59 6.85 23.99 15.39
CA CYS A 59 7.89 23.06 15.80
C CYS A 59 7.54 21.60 15.48
N LEU A 60 6.26 21.35 15.18
CA LEU A 60 5.75 20.08 14.66
C LEU A 60 4.64 20.43 13.67
N MET A 61 4.76 19.94 12.44
CA MET A 61 3.74 20.06 11.40
C MET A 61 3.29 18.68 10.96
N THR A 62 2.01 18.53 10.66
CA THR A 62 1.42 17.22 10.40
C THR A 62 0.19 17.34 9.53
N HIS A 63 0.19 16.65 8.40
CA HIS A 63 -0.96 16.45 7.53
C HIS A 63 -1.26 14.95 7.45
N MET A 64 -2.43 14.49 7.91
CA MET A 64 -2.80 13.07 7.76
C MET A 64 -4.29 12.83 7.92
N GLY A 65 -4.80 11.84 7.18
CA GLY A 65 -6.06 11.18 7.48
C GLY A 65 -5.84 10.05 8.47
N LEU A 66 -6.74 9.88 9.42
CA LEU A 66 -6.59 8.95 10.54
C LEU A 66 -7.81 8.04 10.69
N GLN A 67 -7.55 6.74 10.81
CA GLN A 67 -8.54 5.72 11.07
C GLN A 67 -8.08 4.82 12.20
N LEU A 68 -8.85 4.78 13.28
CA LEU A 68 -8.57 4.02 14.47
C LEU A 68 -9.24 2.67 14.34
N ASN A 69 -8.47 1.60 14.47
CA ASN A 69 -8.98 0.25 14.48
C ASN A 69 -8.89 -0.29 15.90
N ILE A 70 -10.04 -0.34 16.58
CA ILE A 70 -10.13 -0.58 18.02
C ILE A 70 -10.88 -1.88 18.27
N THR A 71 -10.32 -2.75 19.10
CA THR A 71 -11.01 -3.96 19.57
C THR A 71 -11.40 -3.80 21.04
N TYR A 72 -12.68 -3.98 21.35
CA TYR A 72 -13.21 -3.79 22.71
C TYR A 72 -14.40 -4.70 23.01
N PHE A 73 -14.74 -4.87 24.29
CA PHE A 73 -15.92 -5.64 24.71
C PHE A 73 -17.19 -4.78 24.63
N SER A 74 -18.12 -5.17 23.76
CA SER A 74 -19.40 -4.48 23.52
C SER A 74 -20.42 -4.78 24.62
N ARG A 75 -21.11 -3.74 25.11
CA ARG A 75 -22.24 -3.87 26.06
C ARG A 75 -23.49 -4.44 25.39
N THR A 76 -23.72 -4.07 24.13
CA THR A 76 -24.92 -4.51 23.41
C THR A 76 -24.77 -5.94 22.86
N GLN A 77 -23.59 -6.31 22.39
CA GLN A 77 -23.33 -7.62 21.79
C GLN A 77 -22.76 -8.65 22.77
N ILE A 78 -22.33 -8.22 23.96
CA ILE A 78 -21.76 -9.09 25.02
C ILE A 78 -20.59 -9.94 24.49
N LYS A 79 -19.75 -9.34 23.65
CA LYS A 79 -18.55 -9.98 23.07
C LYS A 79 -17.51 -8.94 22.67
N ALA A 80 -16.28 -9.39 22.44
CA ALA A 80 -15.26 -8.55 21.81
C ALA A 80 -15.63 -8.29 20.34
N ILE A 81 -15.60 -7.03 19.94
CA ILE A 81 -15.82 -6.57 18.57
C ILE A 81 -14.69 -5.64 18.15
N GLN A 82 -14.49 -5.56 16.84
CA GLN A 82 -13.58 -4.62 16.21
C GLN A 82 -14.40 -3.51 15.56
N GLU A 83 -14.08 -2.27 15.88
CA GLU A 83 -14.71 -1.08 15.32
C GLU A 83 -13.66 -0.20 14.66
N ILE A 84 -14.03 0.34 13.49
CA ILE A 84 -13.21 1.26 12.72
C ILE A 84 -13.81 2.66 12.88
N VAL A 85 -13.03 3.58 13.43
CA VAL A 85 -13.44 4.96 13.69
C VAL A 85 -12.54 5.92 12.94
N ASN A 86 -13.09 6.69 12.00
CA ASN A 86 -12.36 7.75 11.32
C ASN A 86 -12.34 9.01 12.18
N LEU A 87 -11.16 9.59 12.36
CA LEU A 87 -11.03 10.92 12.97
C LEU A 87 -11.48 11.98 11.97
N ARG A 88 -12.26 12.96 12.44
CA ARG A 88 -12.81 14.05 11.62
C ARG A 88 -12.05 15.33 11.94
N PRO A 89 -11.24 15.86 11.01
CA PRO A 89 -10.43 17.06 11.27
C PRO A 89 -11.25 18.24 11.79
N ASN A 90 -12.45 18.45 11.25
CA ASN A 90 -13.35 19.55 11.63
C ASN A 90 -13.88 19.45 13.09
N MET A 91 -13.82 18.26 13.70
CA MET A 91 -14.27 18.00 15.08
C MET A 91 -13.11 17.66 16.03
N THR A 92 -11.91 17.47 15.49
CA THR A 92 -10.71 17.12 16.24
C THR A 92 -10.01 18.39 16.74
N LYS A 93 -9.83 18.50 18.05
CA LYS A 93 -8.94 19.50 18.65
C LYS A 93 -7.53 18.96 18.73
N HIS A 94 -6.53 19.79 18.44
CA HIS A 94 -5.12 19.42 18.57
C HIS A 94 -4.42 20.26 19.64
N SER A 95 -3.45 19.65 20.31
CA SER A 95 -2.58 20.28 21.31
C SER A 95 -1.25 19.53 21.36
N GLY A 96 -0.23 20.05 22.02
CA GLY A 96 1.07 19.39 22.05
C GLY A 96 2.18 20.25 22.61
N SER A 97 3.40 19.74 22.53
CA SER A 97 4.61 20.44 22.98
C SER A 97 5.82 20.01 22.15
N CYS A 98 6.82 20.88 22.08
CA CYS A 98 8.12 20.55 21.52
C CYS A 98 9.22 20.92 22.52
N GLU A 99 9.99 19.93 22.92
CA GLU A 99 11.23 20.03 23.69
C GLU A 99 12.43 19.90 22.74
N ALA A 100 13.65 19.75 23.26
CA ALA A 100 14.84 19.65 22.43
C ALA A 100 14.90 18.32 21.66
N ASP A 101 14.49 17.24 22.32
CA ASP A 101 14.60 15.86 21.82
C ASP A 101 13.25 15.11 21.81
N ARG A 102 12.17 15.78 22.24
CA ARG A 102 10.83 15.18 22.32
C ARG A 102 9.75 16.14 21.82
N ALA A 103 8.86 15.66 20.96
CA ALA A 103 7.71 16.43 20.49
C ALA A 103 6.44 15.60 20.62
N THR A 104 5.32 16.24 20.95
CA THR A 104 4.03 15.58 21.16
C THR A 104 2.94 16.25 20.35
N LEU A 105 2.07 15.43 19.76
CA LEU A 105 0.82 15.86 19.13
C LEU A 105 -0.31 15.05 19.76
N LYS A 106 -1.20 15.72 20.47
CA LYS A 106 -2.42 15.15 21.02
C LYS A 106 -3.62 15.63 20.22
N LEU A 107 -4.34 14.68 19.65
CA LEU A 107 -5.61 14.85 18.96
C LEU A 107 -6.74 14.40 19.88
N SER A 108 -7.80 15.20 20.00
CA SER A 108 -8.92 14.96 20.90
C SER A 108 -10.24 15.17 20.16
N GLU A 109 -11.01 14.12 19.99
CA GLU A 109 -12.35 14.13 19.38
C GLU A 109 -13.32 13.42 20.32
N GLU A 110 -14.34 14.12 20.79
CA GLU A 110 -15.33 13.62 21.76
C GLU A 110 -14.68 13.00 23.00
N ASN A 111 -14.82 11.68 23.20
CA ASN A 111 -14.24 10.91 24.31
C ASN A 111 -13.00 10.09 23.89
N THR A 112 -12.38 10.47 22.78
CA THR A 112 -11.21 9.80 22.21
C THR A 112 -10.03 10.76 22.17
N ASN A 113 -8.92 10.34 22.79
CA ASN A 113 -7.64 11.04 22.75
C ASN A 113 -6.61 10.14 22.09
N LEU A 114 -5.90 10.67 21.11
CA LEU A 114 -4.78 10.03 20.42
C LEU A 114 -3.55 10.92 20.55
N THR A 115 -2.49 10.41 21.17
CA THR A 115 -1.22 11.14 21.35
C THR A 115 -0.11 10.47 20.56
N PHE A 116 0.57 11.24 19.71
CA PHE A 116 1.80 10.88 19.02
C PHE A 116 2.98 11.45 19.81
N ILE A 117 4.02 10.64 19.97
CA ILE A 117 5.25 11.01 20.67
C ILE A 117 6.42 10.77 19.73
N PHE A 118 7.11 11.84 19.36
CA PHE A 118 8.31 11.81 18.53
C PHE A 118 9.55 12.00 19.40
N SER A 119 10.60 11.25 19.09
CA SER A 119 11.91 11.36 19.74
C SER A 119 12.98 11.66 18.69
N LEU A 120 13.88 12.58 19.02
CA LEU A 120 15.04 12.95 18.21
C LEU A 120 16.32 12.44 18.87
N ASN A 121 17.12 11.70 18.12
CA ASN A 121 18.49 11.40 18.50
C ASN A 121 19.41 12.50 17.95
N SER A 122 19.86 13.40 18.82
CA SER A 122 20.74 14.53 18.45
C SER A 122 22.14 14.11 17.99
N THR A 123 22.56 12.86 18.24
CA THR A 123 23.86 12.36 17.78
C THR A 123 23.78 11.96 16.31
N THR A 124 22.68 11.32 15.90
CA THR A 124 22.47 10.88 14.52
C THR A 124 21.65 11.87 13.70
N ASN A 125 21.09 12.91 14.32
CA ASN A 125 20.12 13.83 13.74
C ASN A 125 18.92 13.14 13.10
N MET A 126 18.44 12.05 13.72
CA MET A 126 17.29 11.29 13.23
C MET A 126 16.16 11.31 14.24
N TYR A 127 14.95 11.56 13.77
CA TYR A 127 13.73 11.42 14.57
C TYR A 127 12.98 10.15 14.17
N HIS A 128 12.08 9.72 15.05
CA HIS A 128 11.07 8.69 14.78
C HIS A 128 9.86 8.91 15.68
N LEU A 129 8.72 8.34 15.30
CA LEU A 129 7.56 8.16 16.17
C LEU A 129 7.89 7.05 17.17
N SER A 130 8.24 7.44 18.39
CA SER A 130 8.66 6.56 19.48
C SER A 130 7.50 6.04 20.30
N GLY A 131 6.35 6.72 20.26
CA GLY A 131 5.17 6.25 20.98
C GLY A 131 3.83 6.74 20.46
N LEU A 132 2.81 5.94 20.77
CA LEU A 132 1.41 6.21 20.53
C LEU A 132 0.60 5.87 21.79
N GLU A 133 -0.30 6.77 22.15
CA GLU A 133 -1.23 6.59 23.27
C GLU A 133 -2.67 6.81 22.79
N LEU A 134 -3.53 5.83 23.04
CA LEU A 134 -4.97 5.91 22.83
C LEU A 134 -5.68 5.87 24.18
N SER A 135 -6.62 6.78 24.38
CA SER A 135 -7.65 6.70 25.41
C SER A 135 -9.00 6.91 24.74
N ALA A 136 -9.84 5.87 24.68
CA ALA A 136 -11.14 5.91 24.03
C ALA A 136 -12.25 5.42 24.97
N ASN A 137 -13.40 6.09 24.93
CA ASN A 137 -14.62 5.66 25.63
C ASN A 137 -15.82 5.85 24.70
N LEU A 138 -16.03 4.86 23.82
CA LEU A 138 -17.13 4.83 22.86
C LEU A 138 -18.42 4.37 23.54
N SER A 139 -19.58 4.76 23.01
CA SER A 139 -20.89 4.53 23.65
C SER A 139 -21.20 3.06 23.95
N ASP A 140 -20.76 2.13 23.09
CA ASP A 140 -20.99 0.69 23.24
C ASP A 140 -19.86 -0.04 24.00
N MET A 141 -18.77 0.66 24.38
CA MET A 141 -17.66 0.06 25.14
C MET A 141 -18.08 -0.26 26.58
N ALA A 142 -17.93 -1.50 27.03
CA ALA A 142 -18.20 -1.87 28.43
C ALA A 142 -17.34 -1.10 29.44
N GLN A 143 -16.08 -0.80 29.09
CA GLN A 143 -15.14 -0.02 29.88
C GLN A 143 -14.28 0.83 28.94
N PRO A 144 -13.76 1.99 29.39
CA PRO A 144 -12.81 2.78 28.61
C PRO A 144 -11.57 1.96 28.23
N LEU A 145 -11.09 2.15 27.01
CA LEU A 145 -9.88 1.52 26.51
C LEU A 145 -8.70 2.49 26.60
N ILE A 146 -7.61 2.05 27.21
CA ILE A 146 -6.34 2.76 27.23
C ILE A 146 -5.26 1.83 26.65
N VAL A 147 -4.56 2.29 25.61
CA VAL A 147 -3.45 1.57 24.99
C VAL A 147 -2.28 2.53 24.88
N ILE A 148 -1.12 2.15 25.42
CA ILE A 148 0.10 2.95 25.40
C ILE A 148 1.22 2.06 24.89
N ASN A 149 1.96 2.54 23.90
CA ASN A 149 3.21 1.95 23.46
C ASN A 149 4.25 3.04 23.28
N SER A 150 5.38 2.93 23.98
CA SER A 150 6.47 3.91 24.00
C SER A 150 7.78 3.35 23.44
N SER A 151 7.72 2.25 22.68
CA SER A 151 8.88 1.61 22.04
C SER A 151 8.62 1.35 20.56
N LEU A 152 7.94 2.29 19.91
CA LEU A 152 7.68 2.27 18.47
C LEU A 152 8.89 2.80 17.70
N ASP A 153 9.01 2.39 16.45
CA ASP A 153 10.02 2.91 15.51
C ASP A 153 9.37 3.08 14.13
N TYR A 154 8.43 4.01 14.06
CA TYR A 154 7.74 4.38 12.82
C TYR A 154 8.12 5.78 12.39
N LEU A 155 7.81 6.16 11.14
CA LEU A 155 7.94 7.53 10.64
C LEU A 155 9.33 8.11 10.86
N ARG A 156 10.34 7.28 10.64
CA ARG A 156 11.75 7.66 10.82
C ARG A 156 12.13 8.66 9.74
N GLY A 157 12.79 9.74 10.15
CA GLY A 157 13.29 10.73 9.21
C GLY A 157 14.44 11.56 9.77
N THR A 158 15.03 12.38 8.90
CA THR A 158 16.16 13.26 9.24
C THR A 158 15.70 14.59 9.80
N LEU A 159 16.38 15.11 10.82
CA LEU A 159 16.12 16.45 11.38
C LEU A 159 16.08 17.52 10.28
N GLY A 160 14.97 18.28 10.22
CA GLY A 160 14.75 19.33 9.21
C GLY A 160 14.10 18.84 7.91
N HIS A 161 13.92 17.54 7.75
CA HIS A 161 13.16 16.92 6.67
C HIS A 161 11.77 16.52 7.16
N SER A 162 10.84 16.34 6.23
CA SER A 162 9.52 15.76 6.52
C SER A 162 9.50 14.29 6.09
N TYR A 163 8.75 13.45 6.79
CA TYR A 163 8.43 12.10 6.34
C TYR A 163 7.10 12.13 5.62
N MET A 164 7.00 11.56 4.42
CA MET A 164 5.79 11.55 3.60
C MET A 164 5.45 10.13 3.14
N CYS A 165 4.18 9.76 3.23
CA CYS A 165 3.66 8.52 2.69
C CYS A 165 2.25 8.72 2.13
N ARG A 166 2.09 8.55 0.81
CA ARG A 166 0.80 8.72 0.11
C ARG A 166 -0.09 7.50 0.28
N LYS A 167 0.51 6.29 0.26
CA LYS A 167 -0.20 5.04 0.52
C LYS A 167 -0.61 4.89 1.99
N GLU A 168 -1.60 4.03 2.22
CA GLU A 168 -2.06 3.69 3.56
C GLU A 168 -0.95 3.00 4.36
N GLN A 169 -0.74 3.42 5.61
CA GLN A 169 0.15 2.73 6.55
C GLN A 169 -0.63 2.30 7.79
N THR A 170 -0.29 1.14 8.34
CA THR A 170 -0.85 0.65 9.60
C THR A 170 0.23 0.58 10.67
N PHE A 171 0.03 1.28 11.79
CA PHE A 171 0.88 1.20 12.97
C PHE A 171 0.24 0.28 13.99
N TYR A 172 0.93 -0.79 14.36
CA TYR A 172 0.47 -1.74 15.36
C TYR A 172 0.93 -1.25 16.74
N VAL A 173 0.00 -0.74 17.53
CA VAL A 173 0.31 -0.14 18.85
C VAL A 173 0.16 -1.18 19.96
N GLY A 174 -0.88 -2.01 19.89
CA GLY A 174 -1.11 -3.11 20.82
C GLY A 174 -2.15 -4.09 20.28
N GLN A 175 -2.47 -5.11 21.06
CA GLN A 175 -3.41 -6.17 20.63
C GLN A 175 -4.80 -5.64 20.30
N ASN A 176 -5.24 -4.59 20.99
CA ASN A 176 -6.58 -4.02 20.87
C ASN A 176 -6.64 -2.72 20.06
N PHE A 177 -5.51 -2.29 19.48
CA PHE A 177 -5.44 -1.03 18.75
C PHE A 177 -4.36 -1.03 17.67
N SER A 178 -4.78 -0.73 16.45
CA SER A 178 -3.89 -0.27 15.37
C SER A 178 -4.38 1.05 14.81
N LEU A 179 -3.45 1.84 14.30
CA LEU A 179 -3.73 3.13 13.68
C LEU A 179 -3.43 3.06 12.19
N ASN A 180 -4.43 3.36 11.37
CA ASN A 180 -4.26 3.47 9.93
C ASN A 180 -4.13 4.96 9.56
N THR A 181 -3.09 5.29 8.80
CA THR A 181 -2.81 6.65 8.32
C THR A 181 -2.94 6.73 6.80
N PHE A 182 -3.40 7.87 6.31
CA PHE A 182 -3.67 8.09 4.89
C PHE A 182 -3.08 9.42 4.46
N GLN A 183 -2.31 9.40 3.36
CA GLN A 183 -1.69 10.59 2.77
C GLN A 183 -0.94 11.42 3.83
N LEU A 184 -0.12 10.73 4.60
CA LEU A 184 0.62 11.24 5.74
C LEU A 184 1.79 12.10 5.29
N GLN A 185 1.95 13.25 5.91
CA GLN A 185 3.19 14.00 5.91
C GLN A 185 3.42 14.58 7.31
N VAL A 186 4.58 14.34 7.90
CA VAL A 186 4.89 14.81 9.25
C VAL A 186 6.32 15.30 9.35
N GLN A 187 6.52 16.37 10.11
CA GLN A 187 7.85 16.87 10.44
C GLN A 187 7.86 17.32 11.89
N PRO A 188 8.40 16.49 12.80
CA PRO A 188 8.78 16.91 14.13
C PRO A 188 10.15 17.58 14.09
N PHE A 189 10.32 18.66 14.86
CA PHE A 189 11.58 19.38 14.99
C PHE A 189 12.07 20.03 13.68
N GLY A 190 13.00 20.99 13.81
CA GLY A 190 13.67 21.60 12.64
C GLY A 190 12.73 22.23 11.60
N VAL A 191 11.50 22.59 11.97
CA VAL A 191 10.56 23.28 11.09
C VAL A 191 11.00 24.73 10.94
N THR A 192 11.12 25.20 9.70
CA THR A 192 11.57 26.56 9.38
C THR A 192 10.54 27.25 8.50
N GLY A 193 10.12 28.47 8.88
CA GLY A 193 9.20 29.28 8.08
C GLY A 193 7.78 28.71 7.99
N ASP A 194 7.34 27.95 8.98
CA ASP A 194 6.01 27.31 9.04
C ASP A 194 5.67 26.47 7.80
N GLN A 195 6.69 25.83 7.22
CA GLN A 195 6.59 24.96 6.06
C GLN A 195 7.35 23.66 6.29
N PHE A 196 6.88 22.60 5.63
CA PHE A 196 7.63 21.35 5.56
C PHE A 196 8.95 21.56 4.82
N GLY A 197 10.01 20.96 5.36
CA GLY A 197 11.25 20.72 4.66
C GLY A 197 11.11 19.62 3.61
N ALA A 198 12.23 19.27 2.98
CA ALA A 198 12.27 18.24 1.95
C ALA A 198 11.66 16.92 2.45
N ALA A 199 10.83 16.29 1.63
CA ALA A 199 10.14 15.06 1.99
C ALA A 199 11.01 13.82 1.73
N GLU A 200 11.16 12.98 2.75
CA GLU A 200 11.62 11.60 2.67
C GLU A 200 10.40 10.70 2.49
N GLU A 201 10.30 10.06 1.33
CA GLU A 201 9.16 9.22 0.99
C GLU A 201 9.28 7.82 1.61
N CYS A 202 8.14 7.23 2.01
CA CYS A 202 8.10 5.87 2.51
C CYS A 202 8.36 4.83 1.40
N ASP A 203 8.97 3.70 1.77
CA ASP A 203 9.21 2.58 0.83
C ASP A 203 7.94 2.07 0.14
N LEU A 204 6.79 2.21 0.81
CA LEU A 204 5.50 1.81 0.23
C LEU A 204 5.18 2.61 -1.02
N ASP A 205 5.57 3.88 -1.09
CA ASP A 205 5.33 4.74 -2.25
C ASP A 205 6.27 4.40 -3.43
N GLU A 206 7.31 3.58 -3.24
CA GLU A 206 8.21 3.19 -4.31
C GLU A 206 7.46 2.38 -5.38
N ASP A 207 7.46 2.90 -6.62
CA ASP A 207 6.75 2.26 -7.71
C ASP A 207 7.47 1.00 -8.16
N ASN A 208 6.74 -0.13 -8.15
CA ASN A 208 7.16 -1.43 -8.68
C ASN A 208 7.51 -1.42 -10.19
N MET A 209 7.54 -0.25 -10.85
CA MET A 209 7.99 -0.06 -12.21
C MET A 209 9.52 -0.24 -12.38
N LEU A 210 10.30 -0.19 -11.29
CA LEU A 210 11.73 -0.45 -11.35
C LEU A 210 12.05 -1.90 -11.79
N ILE A 211 11.26 -2.88 -11.32
CA ILE A 211 11.41 -4.30 -11.66
C ILE A 211 11.23 -4.56 -13.17
N PRO A 212 10.13 -4.17 -13.84
CA PRO A 212 9.95 -4.40 -15.26
C PRO A 212 10.97 -3.63 -16.12
N ILE A 213 11.50 -2.49 -15.66
CA ILE A 213 12.59 -1.78 -16.36
C ILE A 213 13.88 -2.60 -16.33
N ILE A 214 14.27 -3.12 -15.16
CA ILE A 214 15.46 -3.98 -15.02
C ILE A 214 15.31 -5.24 -15.88
N VAL A 215 14.15 -5.90 -15.82
CA VAL A 215 13.88 -7.09 -16.63
C VAL A 215 13.91 -6.76 -18.14
N GLY A 216 13.31 -5.63 -18.54
CA GLY A 216 13.27 -5.20 -19.94
C GLY A 216 14.66 -4.89 -20.50
N THR A 217 15.52 -4.21 -19.74
CA THR A 217 16.89 -3.89 -20.16
C THR A 217 17.78 -5.14 -20.23
N ALA A 218 17.62 -6.08 -19.29
CA ALA A 218 18.34 -7.35 -19.32
C ALA A 218 17.96 -8.20 -20.55
N LEU A 219 16.66 -8.31 -20.87
CA LEU A 219 16.19 -9.03 -22.06
C LEU A 219 16.66 -8.39 -23.36
N ALA A 220 16.55 -7.06 -23.49
CA ALA A 220 17.03 -6.33 -24.67
C ALA A 220 18.55 -6.50 -24.87
N GLY A 221 19.33 -6.42 -23.78
CA GLY A 221 20.78 -6.65 -23.81
C GLY A 221 21.15 -8.05 -24.27
N LEU A 222 20.45 -9.08 -23.76
CA LEU A 222 20.66 -10.47 -24.18
C LEU A 222 20.39 -10.67 -25.68
N VAL A 223 19.28 -10.13 -26.18
CA VAL A 223 18.94 -10.20 -27.62
C VAL A 223 20.02 -9.52 -28.47
N PHE A 224 20.50 -8.35 -28.05
CA PHE A 224 21.55 -7.62 -28.76
C PHE A 224 22.86 -8.42 -28.87
N VAL A 225 23.29 -9.05 -27.78
CA VAL A 225 24.49 -9.91 -27.77
C VAL A 225 24.34 -11.11 -28.71
N VAL A 226 23.17 -11.77 -28.70
CA VAL A 226 22.88 -12.91 -29.59
C VAL A 226 22.93 -12.48 -31.06
N LEU A 227 22.36 -11.32 -31.41
CA LEU A 227 22.40 -10.79 -32.78
C LEU A 227 23.83 -10.45 -33.22
N LEU A 228 24.65 -9.84 -32.37
CA LEU A 228 26.06 -9.57 -32.64
C LEU A 228 26.83 -10.86 -32.92
N ALA A 229 26.67 -11.86 -32.06
CA ALA A 229 27.30 -13.17 -32.24
C ALA A 229 26.88 -13.82 -33.56
N TYR A 230 25.59 -13.77 -33.89
CA TYR A 230 25.06 -14.29 -35.16
C TYR A 230 25.63 -13.56 -36.38
N LEU A 231 25.70 -12.23 -36.37
CA LEU A 231 26.25 -11.44 -37.48
C LEU A 231 27.74 -11.73 -37.70
N ILE A 232 28.52 -11.86 -36.63
CA ILE A 232 29.94 -12.22 -36.70
C ILE A 232 30.10 -13.66 -37.25
N GLY A 233 29.31 -14.61 -36.74
CA GLY A 233 29.30 -16.00 -37.21
C GLY A 233 28.93 -16.10 -38.70
N ARG A 234 27.88 -15.39 -39.12
CA ARG A 234 27.46 -15.32 -40.52
C ARG A 234 28.53 -14.69 -41.42
N LYS A 235 29.16 -13.59 -40.97
CA LYS A 235 30.25 -12.93 -41.72
C LYS A 235 31.44 -13.87 -41.94
N ARG A 236 31.75 -14.75 -40.98
CA ARG A 236 32.78 -15.78 -41.13
C ARG A 236 32.36 -16.94 -42.04
N SER A 237 31.08 -17.31 -42.04
CA SER A 237 30.56 -18.43 -42.86
C SER A 237 30.54 -18.14 -44.37
N HIS A 238 30.35 -16.88 -44.79
CA HIS A 238 30.34 -16.51 -46.22
C HIS A 238 31.73 -16.50 -46.90
N ALA A 239 32.83 -16.71 -46.16
CA ALA A 239 34.18 -16.80 -46.72
C ALA A 239 34.61 -18.24 -47.08
N GLY A 240 33.69 -19.22 -47.04
CA GLY A 240 33.99 -20.65 -47.10
C GLY A 240 33.50 -21.44 -48.32
N TYR A 241 33.19 -20.79 -49.46
CA TYR A 241 32.91 -21.53 -50.70
C TYR A 241 33.60 -20.88 -51.90
N GLN A 242 34.90 -21.13 -52.02
CA GLN A 242 35.56 -21.24 -53.31
C GLN A 242 35.72 -22.74 -53.58
N THR A 243 34.93 -23.21 -54.52
CA THR A 243 35.01 -24.52 -55.18
C THR A 243 36.33 -24.67 -55.91
N ILE A 244 36.92 -25.86 -55.81
CA ILE A 244 37.89 -26.42 -56.76
C ILE A 244 37.25 -26.46 -58.15
#